data_AF-M1ZS80-F1
#
_entry.id   AF-M1ZS80-F1
#
_cell.length_a   1.000
_cell.length_b   1.000
_cell.length_c   1.000
_cell.angle_alpha   90.00
_cell.angle_beta   90.00
_cell.angle_gamma   90.00
#
_symmetry.space_group_name_H-M   'P 1'
#
loop_
_entity.id
_entity.type
_entity.pdbx_description
1 polymer ?
#
loop_
_entity_poly.entity_id
_entity_poly.type
_entity_poly.pdbx_seq_one_letter_code
_entity_poly.pdbx_strand_id
1 'polypeptide(L)'
;NSRENKLTNWCNDPVVDGESEHIYIRDEVTGEIWSITPKPIRDEGQYIINHGFGYSNFKHYREGVIGEITSYCPIGDNCKISLIKLKNNTDIKRKISVTYYASTVLGVSKQLSSPYISTYLDKDNFIYSRNPYNSSFKETTAYLKIVGGKEESFTGNRKEFLGIDGTIEKPKSLNYEKLGNEVGAGIDPCMAE
;
A
#
# COMPACT_ATOMS: atom_id res chain seq x y z
N ASN A 1 20.32 -0.51 9.49
CA ASN A 1 20.60 -1.82 8.86
C ASN A 1 19.33 -2.33 8.19
N SER A 2 19.38 -2.64 6.88
CA SER A 2 18.24 -3.11 6.06
C SER A 2 17.71 -4.49 6.43
N ARG A 3 18.50 -5.30 7.15
CA ARG A 3 18.08 -6.63 7.63
C ARG A 3 17.14 -6.56 8.84
N GLU A 4 17.45 -5.71 9.80
CA GLU A 4 16.86 -5.75 11.15
C GLU A 4 15.73 -4.74 11.36
N ASN A 5 15.60 -3.77 10.45
CA ASN A 5 14.65 -2.65 10.60
C ASN A 5 13.86 -2.45 9.30
N LYS A 6 13.26 -3.53 8.81
CA LYS A 6 12.36 -3.45 7.65
C LYS A 6 11.08 -2.76 8.07
N LEU A 7 10.63 -1.78 7.29
CA LEU A 7 9.33 -1.15 7.49
C LEU A 7 8.21 -2.05 6.98
N THR A 8 8.39 -2.53 5.75
CA THR A 8 7.45 -3.38 5.04
C THR A 8 8.07 -4.73 4.69
N ASN A 9 7.24 -5.72 4.43
CA ASN A 9 7.69 -7.06 4.15
C ASN A 9 8.49 -7.13 2.84
N TRP A 10 9.49 -7.98 2.84
CA TRP A 10 10.34 -8.26 1.69
C TRP A 10 10.63 -9.75 1.65
N CYS A 11 10.49 -10.34 0.47
CA CYS A 11 10.78 -11.75 0.24
C CYS A 11 11.91 -11.86 -0.80
N ASN A 12 12.90 -12.71 -0.54
CA ASN A 12 13.95 -13.06 -1.51
C ASN A 12 13.67 -14.39 -2.20
N ASP A 13 12.41 -14.63 -2.53
CA ASP A 13 12.02 -15.87 -3.19
C ASP A 13 12.27 -15.73 -4.71
N PRO A 14 13.03 -16.64 -5.33
CA PRO A 14 13.39 -16.53 -6.75
C PRO A 14 12.24 -16.88 -7.71
N VAL A 15 11.10 -17.36 -7.19
CA VAL A 15 9.95 -17.84 -7.96
C VAL A 15 8.73 -16.94 -7.77
N VAL A 16 8.50 -16.46 -6.55
CA VAL A 16 7.27 -15.73 -6.18
C VAL A 16 7.59 -14.41 -5.49
N ASP A 17 7.07 -13.31 -6.03
CA ASP A 17 7.05 -12.03 -5.31
C ASP A 17 6.09 -12.13 -4.11
N GLY A 18 6.63 -11.96 -2.91
CA GLY A 18 5.84 -11.98 -1.68
C GLY A 18 4.96 -10.74 -1.50
N GLU A 19 3.99 -10.86 -0.60
CA GLU A 19 3.19 -9.74 -0.12
C GLU A 19 4.10 -8.63 0.43
N SER A 20 4.02 -7.42 -0.14
CA SER A 20 4.83 -6.28 0.29
C SER A 20 3.99 -5.00 0.26
N GLU A 21 4.24 -4.14 -0.72
CA GLU A 21 3.57 -2.86 -0.90
C GLU A 21 2.87 -2.82 -2.24
N HIS A 22 1.60 -2.43 -2.22
CA HIS A 22 0.74 -2.46 -3.41
C HIS A 22 -0.11 -1.20 -3.49
N ILE A 23 -0.27 -0.66 -4.69
CA ILE A 23 -1.17 0.45 -4.98
C ILE A 23 -2.26 -0.07 -5.91
N TYR A 24 -3.50 0.04 -5.45
CA TYR A 24 -4.69 -0.35 -6.19
C TYR A 24 -5.43 0.90 -6.66
N ILE A 25 -6.00 0.80 -7.85
CA ILE A 25 -6.94 1.75 -8.41
C ILE A 25 -8.26 1.02 -8.59
N ARG A 26 -9.37 1.65 -8.23
CA ARG A 26 -10.71 1.09 -8.42
C ARG A 26 -11.63 2.10 -9.08
N ASP A 27 -12.38 1.67 -10.08
CA ASP A 27 -13.49 2.44 -10.62
C ASP A 27 -14.72 2.14 -9.74
N GLU A 28 -15.23 3.17 -9.06
CA GLU A 28 -16.33 3.05 -8.11
C GLU A 28 -17.68 2.77 -8.79
N VAL A 29 -17.78 2.99 -10.11
CA VAL A 29 -19.01 2.70 -10.87
C VAL A 29 -19.05 1.24 -11.29
N THR A 30 -17.93 0.67 -11.75
CA THR A 30 -17.87 -0.72 -12.22
C THR A 30 -17.47 -1.70 -11.12
N GLY A 31 -16.79 -1.21 -10.08
CA GLY A 31 -16.19 -2.03 -9.02
C GLY A 31 -14.89 -2.72 -9.45
N GLU A 32 -14.40 -2.49 -10.68
CA GLU A 32 -13.18 -3.11 -11.15
C GLU A 32 -11.94 -2.53 -10.47
N ILE A 33 -11.02 -3.43 -10.11
CA ILE A 33 -9.73 -3.10 -9.49
C ILE A 33 -8.57 -3.41 -10.43
N TRP A 34 -7.54 -2.56 -10.40
CA TRP A 34 -6.30 -2.75 -11.16
C TRP A 34 -5.10 -2.08 -10.49
N SER A 35 -3.91 -2.34 -11.01
CA SER A 35 -2.68 -1.67 -10.57
C SER A 35 -1.97 -0.98 -11.75
N ILE A 36 -1.34 0.16 -11.48
CA ILE A 36 -0.47 0.85 -12.47
C ILE A 36 0.87 0.11 -12.60
N THR A 37 1.29 -0.56 -11.54
CA THR A 37 2.41 -1.49 -11.53
C THR A 37 1.99 -2.85 -12.10
N PRO A 38 2.89 -3.63 -12.73
CA PRO A 38 2.59 -4.96 -13.26
C PRO A 38 2.04 -5.97 -12.23
N LYS A 39 2.34 -5.74 -10.95
CA LYS A 39 1.85 -6.51 -9.80
C LYS A 39 1.22 -5.52 -8.82
N PRO A 40 0.22 -5.92 -8.03
CA PRO A 40 -0.27 -7.30 -7.89
C PRO A 40 -1.19 -7.75 -9.04
N ILE A 41 -1.91 -6.85 -9.69
CA ILE A 41 -2.92 -7.18 -10.71
C ILE A 41 -2.34 -6.88 -12.09
N ARG A 42 -2.00 -7.95 -12.83
CA ARG A 42 -1.54 -7.85 -14.21
C ARG A 42 -2.69 -8.03 -15.18
N ASP A 43 -2.81 -7.15 -16.15
CA ASP A 43 -3.64 -7.33 -17.34
C ASP A 43 -2.78 -7.43 -18.62
N GLU A 44 -3.46 -7.50 -19.77
CA GLU A 44 -2.84 -7.63 -21.08
C GLU A 44 -2.33 -6.28 -21.64
N GLY A 45 -2.53 -5.18 -20.91
CA GLY A 45 -2.12 -3.85 -21.35
C GLY A 45 -0.61 -3.64 -21.32
N GLN A 46 -0.16 -2.56 -21.95
CA GLN A 46 1.25 -2.18 -21.94
C GLN A 46 1.61 -1.53 -20.59
N TYR A 47 2.75 -1.95 -20.03
CA TYR A 47 3.38 -1.33 -18.87
C TYR A 47 4.72 -0.74 -19.31
N ILE A 48 4.97 0.53 -19.02
CA ILE A 48 6.24 1.20 -19.28
C ILE A 48 6.87 1.53 -17.95
N ILE A 49 8.10 1.06 -17.74
CA ILE A 49 8.81 1.18 -16.47
C ILE A 49 10.16 1.82 -16.74
N ASN A 50 10.44 2.93 -16.07
CA ASN A 50 11.70 3.66 -16.19
C ASN A 50 12.39 3.69 -14.82
N HIS A 51 13.60 3.14 -14.75
CA HIS A 51 14.45 3.23 -13.57
C HIS A 51 15.47 4.34 -13.78
N GLY A 52 15.48 5.30 -12.85
CA GLY A 52 16.44 6.40 -12.82
C GLY A 52 17.24 6.40 -11.53
N PHE A 53 18.18 7.32 -11.40
CA PHE A 53 18.95 7.48 -10.18
C PHE A 53 18.04 7.95 -9.03
N GLY A 54 17.80 7.07 -8.06
CA GLY A 54 17.02 7.37 -6.86
C GLY A 54 15.49 7.32 -7.04
N TYR A 55 14.97 6.90 -8.19
CA TYR A 55 13.53 6.79 -8.41
C TYR A 55 13.17 5.68 -9.41
N SER A 56 11.90 5.28 -9.39
CA SER A 56 11.29 4.44 -10.42
C SER A 56 9.95 5.01 -10.85
N ASN A 57 9.67 4.98 -12.14
CA ASN A 57 8.46 5.50 -12.74
C ASN A 57 7.73 4.36 -13.47
N PHE A 58 6.44 4.23 -13.22
CA PHE A 58 5.56 3.21 -13.79
C PHE A 58 4.43 3.90 -14.51
N LYS A 59 4.13 3.46 -15.74
CA LYS A 59 3.02 3.96 -16.54
C LYS A 59 2.21 2.80 -17.08
N HIS A 60 0.89 2.96 -17.02
CA HIS A 60 -0.04 1.98 -17.53
C HIS A 60 -1.32 2.68 -17.99
N TYR A 61 -1.94 2.16 -19.04
CA TYR A 61 -3.21 2.64 -19.56
C TYR A 61 -4.23 1.51 -19.48
N ARG A 62 -5.36 1.78 -18.83
CA ARG A 62 -6.47 0.85 -18.72
C ARG A 62 -7.79 1.59 -18.86
N GLU A 63 -8.67 1.08 -19.74
CA GLU A 63 -10.05 1.53 -19.90
C GLU A 63 -10.26 3.06 -20.00
N GLY A 64 -9.33 3.74 -20.67
CA GLY A 64 -9.41 5.19 -20.84
C GLY A 64 -8.77 6.00 -19.72
N VAL A 65 -8.18 5.37 -18.72
CA VAL A 65 -7.41 6.03 -17.66
C VAL A 65 -5.92 5.81 -17.88
N ILE A 66 -5.17 6.90 -18.02
CA ILE A 66 -3.71 6.88 -18.00
C ILE A 66 -3.27 7.03 -16.54
N GLY A 67 -2.61 6.00 -16.02
CA GLY A 67 -2.02 6.00 -14.68
C GLY A 67 -0.49 6.11 -14.74
N GLU A 68 0.07 6.93 -13.86
CA GLU A 68 1.50 7.06 -13.65
C GLU A 68 1.82 7.06 -12.15
N ILE A 69 2.81 6.27 -11.74
CA ILE A 69 3.35 6.27 -10.38
C ILE A 69 4.84 6.59 -10.43
N THR A 70 5.30 7.57 -9.66
CA THR A 70 6.73 7.82 -9.44
C THR A 70 7.08 7.62 -7.98
N SER A 71 7.90 6.61 -7.70
CA SER A 71 8.33 6.23 -6.35
C SER A 71 9.78 6.60 -6.11
N TYR A 72 10.06 7.30 -5.01
CA TYR A 72 11.40 7.73 -4.62
C TYR A 72 11.47 8.01 -3.11
N CYS A 73 12.69 8.10 -2.58
CA CYS A 73 12.94 8.57 -1.21
C CYS A 73 13.63 9.94 -1.29
N PRO A 74 13.02 11.03 -0.79
CA PRO A 74 13.63 12.36 -0.81
C PRO A 74 14.94 12.39 -0.02
N ILE A 75 15.88 13.23 -0.46
CA ILE A 75 17.12 13.47 0.28
C ILE A 75 16.79 14.28 1.53
N GLY A 76 17.19 13.76 2.69
CA GLY A 76 16.99 14.43 3.99
C GLY A 76 15.73 14.02 4.73
N ASP A 77 14.83 13.25 4.09
CA ASP A 77 13.61 12.75 4.72
C ASP A 77 13.62 11.23 4.89
N ASN A 78 13.00 10.76 5.98
CA ASN A 78 12.89 9.33 6.30
C ASN A 78 11.56 8.73 5.79
N CYS A 79 11.18 9.07 4.56
CA CYS A 79 9.94 8.60 3.96
C CYS A 79 10.16 8.17 2.50
N LYS A 80 9.24 7.34 2.03
CA LYS A 80 9.08 7.05 0.60
C LYS A 80 7.87 7.83 0.11
N ILE A 81 8.04 8.51 -1.02
CA ILE A 81 6.95 9.19 -1.72
C ILE A 81 6.59 8.37 -2.96
N SER A 82 5.30 8.09 -3.14
CA SER A 82 4.73 7.56 -4.38
C SER A 82 3.78 8.60 -4.97
N LEU A 83 4.25 9.36 -5.96
CA LEU A 83 3.42 10.35 -6.67
C LEU A 83 2.54 9.63 -7.68
N ILE A 84 1.22 9.68 -7.47
CA ILE A 84 0.23 9.04 -8.34
C ILE A 84 -0.45 10.12 -9.18
N LYS A 85 -0.42 9.95 -10.50
CA LYS A 85 -1.14 10.79 -11.46
C LYS A 85 -2.12 9.93 -12.23
N LEU A 86 -3.37 10.35 -12.22
CA LEU A 86 -4.45 9.72 -12.98
C LEU A 86 -5.02 10.75 -13.95
N LYS A 87 -5.09 10.39 -15.22
CA LYS A 87 -5.73 11.20 -16.26
C LYS A 87 -6.86 10.39 -16.89
N ASN A 88 -8.08 10.87 -16.73
CA ASN A 88 -9.21 10.40 -17.51
C ASN A 88 -9.07 10.91 -18.95
N ASN A 89 -8.95 9.99 -19.90
CA ASN A 89 -8.83 10.24 -21.33
C ASN A 89 -10.10 9.83 -22.09
N THR A 90 -11.24 9.83 -21.39
CA THR A 90 -12.58 9.57 -21.93
C THR A 90 -13.48 10.78 -21.67
N ASP A 91 -14.60 10.84 -22.38
CA ASP A 91 -15.64 11.86 -22.17
C ASP A 91 -16.60 11.50 -21.02
N ILE A 92 -16.42 10.34 -20.40
CA ILE A 92 -17.25 9.85 -19.29
C ILE A 92 -16.59 10.25 -17.99
N LYS A 93 -17.34 10.90 -17.09
CA LYS A 93 -16.85 11.20 -15.74
C LYS A 93 -16.59 9.90 -14.97
N ARG A 94 -15.38 9.73 -14.46
CA ARG A 94 -14.96 8.59 -13.64
C ARG A 94 -14.96 8.96 -12.16
N LYS A 95 -15.44 8.07 -11.30
CA LYS A 95 -15.23 8.12 -9.83
C LYS A 95 -14.21 7.03 -9.52
N ILE A 96 -13.01 7.44 -9.11
CA ILE A 96 -11.89 6.53 -8.88
C ILE A 96 -11.47 6.61 -7.42
N SER A 97 -11.22 5.46 -6.79
CA SER A 97 -10.52 5.38 -5.51
C SER A 97 -9.10 4.82 -5.72
N VAL A 98 -8.21 5.17 -4.79
CA VAL A 98 -6.82 4.73 -4.75
C VAL A 98 -6.57 4.16 -3.37
N THR A 99 -6.03 2.97 -3.31
CA THR A 99 -5.68 2.32 -2.05
C THR A 99 -4.20 1.99 -2.02
N TYR A 100 -3.52 2.32 -0.93
CA TYR A 100 -2.16 1.87 -0.65
C TYR A 100 -2.20 0.79 0.42
N TYR A 101 -1.58 -0.35 0.15
CA TYR A 101 -1.40 -1.44 1.12
C TYR A 101 0.07 -1.65 1.43
N ALA A 102 0.40 -1.74 2.72
CA ALA A 102 1.72 -2.10 3.21
C ALA A 102 1.64 -3.26 4.23
N SER A 103 2.26 -4.39 3.88
CA SER A 103 2.49 -5.49 4.83
C SER A 103 3.55 -5.07 5.85
N THR A 104 3.13 -4.78 7.08
CA THR A 104 3.98 -4.12 8.08
C THR A 104 4.90 -5.12 8.79
N VAL A 105 6.18 -4.76 8.96
CA VAL A 105 7.20 -5.58 9.65
C VAL A 105 7.78 -4.88 10.87
N LEU A 106 8.25 -3.64 10.77
CA LEU A 106 8.91 -2.90 11.88
C LEU A 106 9.95 -3.72 12.66
N GLY A 107 10.83 -4.44 11.95
CA GLY A 107 11.77 -5.37 12.55
C GLY A 107 12.47 -6.28 11.54
N VAL A 108 12.80 -7.51 11.98
CA VAL A 108 13.58 -8.48 11.18
C VAL A 108 12.71 -9.18 10.14
N SER A 109 11.56 -9.73 10.54
CA SER A 109 10.61 -10.43 9.67
C SER A 109 9.22 -10.36 10.28
N LYS A 110 8.20 -10.42 9.42
CA LYS A 110 6.79 -10.36 9.81
C LYS A 110 6.45 -11.38 10.90
N GLN A 111 6.88 -12.64 10.72
CA GLN A 111 6.59 -13.72 11.65
C GLN A 111 7.11 -13.45 13.08
N LEU A 112 8.24 -12.75 13.19
CA LEU A 112 8.86 -12.44 14.49
C LEU A 112 8.30 -11.16 15.11
N SER A 113 7.91 -10.18 14.30
CA SER A 113 7.53 -8.86 14.80
C SER A 113 6.03 -8.64 14.93
N SER A 114 5.19 -9.28 14.10
CA SER A 114 3.74 -9.06 14.07
C SER A 114 3.06 -9.10 15.45
N PRO A 115 3.36 -10.04 16.37
CA PRO A 115 2.73 -10.07 17.70
C PRO A 115 2.96 -8.81 18.56
N TYR A 116 3.99 -8.04 18.25
CA TYR A 116 4.43 -6.88 19.01
C TYR A 116 4.07 -5.54 18.36
N ILE A 117 3.45 -5.58 17.17
CA ILE A 117 3.07 -4.37 16.45
C ILE A 117 1.66 -3.96 16.87
N SER A 118 1.47 -2.67 17.09
CA SER A 118 0.16 -2.06 17.27
C SER A 118 -0.04 -0.98 16.22
N THR A 119 -1.23 -0.95 15.63
CA THR A 119 -1.64 0.06 14.65
C THR A 119 -2.58 1.06 15.31
N TYR A 120 -2.60 2.28 14.78
CA TYR A 120 -3.34 3.39 15.32
C TYR A 120 -3.80 4.31 14.19
N LEU A 121 -4.90 5.02 14.42
CA LEU A 121 -5.37 6.09 13.56
C LEU A 121 -5.18 7.43 14.29
N ASP A 122 -4.50 8.36 13.64
CA ASP A 122 -4.30 9.70 14.18
C ASP A 122 -5.50 10.62 13.89
N LYS A 123 -5.60 11.73 14.63
CA LYS A 123 -6.65 12.75 14.45
C LYS A 123 -6.52 13.51 13.13
N ASP A 124 -5.31 13.57 12.58
CA ASP A 124 -5.03 14.18 11.28
C ASP A 124 -5.24 13.20 10.10
N ASN A 125 -6.03 12.15 10.31
CA ASN A 125 -6.39 11.12 9.32
C ASN A 125 -5.19 10.45 8.65
N PHE A 126 -4.20 9.98 9.42
CA PHE A 126 -3.19 9.06 8.91
C PHE A 126 -3.09 7.82 9.80
N ILE A 127 -2.78 6.68 9.19
CA ILE A 127 -2.54 5.44 9.93
C ILE A 127 -1.07 5.32 10.27
N TYR A 128 -0.78 4.79 11.46
CA TYR A 128 0.58 4.53 11.87
C TYR A 128 0.72 3.26 12.72
N SER A 129 1.94 2.72 12.74
CA SER A 129 2.28 1.50 13.46
C SER A 129 3.51 1.71 14.34
N ARG A 130 3.54 1.04 15.48
CA ARG A 130 4.67 1.03 16.41
C ARG A 130 5.04 -0.40 16.80
N ASN A 131 6.33 -0.62 17.04
CA ASN A 131 6.86 -1.85 17.63
C ASN A 131 7.74 -1.49 18.85
N PRO A 132 7.18 -1.46 20.07
CA PRO A 132 7.94 -1.10 21.27
C PRO A 132 9.00 -2.14 21.67
N TYR A 133 9.00 -3.31 21.01
CA TYR A 133 9.98 -4.37 21.23
C TYR A 133 11.19 -4.28 20.29
N ASN A 134 11.19 -3.33 19.33
CA ASN A 134 12.39 -3.01 18.58
C ASN A 134 13.28 -2.07 19.40
N SER A 135 14.37 -2.59 19.96
CA SER A 135 15.27 -1.82 20.84
C SER A 135 15.90 -0.59 20.19
N SER A 136 16.13 -0.63 18.88
CA SER A 136 16.75 0.48 18.13
C SER A 136 15.76 1.57 17.75
N PHE A 137 14.47 1.23 17.63
CA PHE A 137 13.41 2.10 17.10
C PHE A 137 12.16 2.16 17.98
N LYS A 138 12.30 1.87 19.28
CA LYS A 138 11.18 1.73 20.23
C LYS A 138 10.20 2.90 20.22
N GLU A 139 10.73 4.13 20.13
CA GLU A 139 9.96 5.38 20.16
C GLU A 139 9.60 5.90 18.76
N THR A 140 9.94 5.14 17.72
CA THR A 140 9.73 5.53 16.32
C THR A 140 8.42 4.99 15.82
N THR A 141 7.84 5.73 14.90
CA THR A 141 6.55 5.40 14.28
C THR A 141 6.75 5.29 12.78
N ALA A 142 6.20 4.24 12.17
CA ALA A 142 6.03 4.18 10.73
C ALA A 142 4.60 4.62 10.42
N TYR A 143 4.43 5.49 9.43
CA TYR A 143 3.13 6.02 9.06
C TYR A 143 2.86 5.81 7.58
N LEU A 144 1.59 5.84 7.22
CA LEU A 144 1.11 5.83 5.85
C LEU A 144 0.05 6.92 5.71
N LYS A 145 0.18 7.73 4.65
CA LYS A 145 -0.81 8.73 4.26
C LYS A 145 -0.84 8.93 2.76
N ILE A 146 -2.04 8.94 2.17
CA ILE A 146 -2.35 9.42 0.84
C ILE A 146 -2.89 10.85 0.95
N VAL A 147 -2.38 11.76 0.13
CA VAL A 147 -2.83 13.16 0.10
C VAL A 147 -3.54 13.43 -1.23
N GLY A 148 -4.69 14.12 -1.17
CA GLY A 148 -5.48 14.51 -2.34
C GLY A 148 -6.80 13.74 -2.53
N GLY A 149 -7.06 12.74 -1.68
CA GLY A 149 -8.36 12.09 -1.57
C GLY A 149 -9.40 12.95 -0.84
N LYS A 150 -10.67 12.51 -0.84
CA LYS A 150 -11.77 13.17 -0.10
C LYS A 150 -12.48 12.23 0.87
N GLU A 151 -12.59 10.97 0.52
CA GLU A 151 -13.26 9.94 1.31
C GLU A 151 -12.22 8.94 1.78
N GLU A 152 -11.59 9.26 2.91
CA GLU A 152 -10.48 8.48 3.47
C GLU A 152 -11.02 7.42 4.42
N SER A 153 -10.43 6.23 4.36
CA SER A 153 -10.72 5.11 5.25
C SER A 153 -9.45 4.29 5.41
N PHE A 154 -9.31 3.57 6.52
CA PHE A 154 -8.06 2.90 6.84
C PHE A 154 -8.31 1.47 7.28
N THR A 155 -7.28 0.63 7.26
CA THR A 155 -7.23 -0.54 8.12
C THR A 155 -5.81 -0.86 8.53
N GLY A 156 -5.65 -1.17 9.81
CA GLY A 156 -4.44 -1.75 10.39
C GLY A 156 -4.51 -3.27 10.51
N ASN A 157 -5.62 -3.89 10.10
CA ASN A 157 -5.85 -5.33 10.18
C ASN A 157 -5.75 -5.97 8.79
N ARG A 158 -4.67 -6.71 8.55
CA ARG A 158 -4.46 -7.46 7.32
C ARG A 158 -5.55 -8.48 7.06
N LYS A 159 -6.10 -9.12 8.11
CA LYS A 159 -7.20 -10.08 7.95
C LYS A 159 -8.47 -9.41 7.47
N GLU A 160 -8.70 -8.17 7.86
CA GLU A 160 -9.80 -7.35 7.32
C GLU A 160 -9.51 -6.97 5.86
N PHE A 161 -8.29 -6.49 5.57
CA PHE A 161 -7.91 -6.04 4.23
C PHE A 161 -8.01 -7.15 3.18
N LEU A 162 -7.32 -8.27 3.42
CA LEU A 162 -7.33 -9.40 2.50
C LEU A 162 -8.63 -10.20 2.62
N GLY A 163 -9.15 -10.36 3.84
CA GLY A 163 -10.28 -11.23 4.13
C GLY A 163 -9.93 -12.71 4.09
N ILE A 164 -10.87 -13.56 4.52
CA ILE A 164 -10.77 -15.02 4.42
C ILE A 164 -10.65 -15.40 2.93
N ASP A 165 -9.67 -16.22 2.55
CA ASP A 165 -9.42 -16.64 1.15
C ASP A 165 -9.10 -15.50 0.15
N GLY A 166 -8.93 -14.26 0.60
CA GLY A 166 -8.48 -13.18 -0.27
C GLY A 166 -6.96 -13.17 -0.42
N THR A 167 -6.50 -12.61 -1.54
CA THR A 167 -5.08 -12.50 -1.87
C THR A 167 -4.72 -11.05 -2.15
N ILE A 168 -3.44 -10.76 -2.36
CA ILE A 168 -3.01 -9.41 -2.79
C ILE A 168 -3.56 -9.05 -4.17
N GLU A 169 -3.85 -10.03 -5.03
CA GLU A 169 -4.48 -9.79 -6.34
C GLU A 169 -5.98 -9.57 -6.22
N LYS A 170 -6.61 -10.08 -5.16
CA LYS A 170 -8.07 -10.01 -4.91
C LYS A 170 -8.37 -9.76 -3.43
N PRO A 171 -7.98 -8.60 -2.88
CA PRO A 171 -8.26 -8.26 -1.48
C PRO A 171 -9.77 -8.05 -1.30
N LYS A 172 -10.38 -8.73 -0.32
CA LYS A 172 -11.83 -8.66 -0.10
C LYS A 172 -12.33 -7.28 0.29
N SER A 173 -11.52 -6.50 1.00
CA SER A 173 -11.88 -5.13 1.39
C SER A 173 -12.15 -4.22 0.19
N LEU A 174 -11.49 -4.44 -0.95
CA LEU A 174 -11.68 -3.63 -2.17
C LEU A 174 -12.95 -3.97 -2.97
N ASN A 175 -13.77 -4.91 -2.47
CA ASN A 175 -15.13 -5.08 -2.98
C ASN A 175 -16.09 -4.02 -2.41
N TYR A 176 -15.67 -3.27 -1.38
CA TYR A 176 -16.43 -2.23 -0.73
C TYR A 176 -15.81 -0.85 -1.01
N GLU A 177 -16.60 0.22 -0.88
CA GLU A 177 -16.11 1.59 -1.13
C GLU A 177 -15.16 2.10 -0.03
N LYS A 178 -15.19 1.50 1.16
CA LYS A 178 -14.41 1.94 2.33
C LYS A 178 -13.83 0.76 3.09
N LEU A 179 -12.65 0.99 3.67
CA LEU A 179 -12.04 0.13 4.67
C LEU A 179 -12.76 0.30 6.03
N GLY A 180 -12.62 -0.71 6.90
CA GLY A 180 -13.36 -0.84 8.16
C GLY A 180 -12.84 0.00 9.32
N ASN A 181 -11.71 0.71 9.17
CA ASN A 181 -11.04 1.48 10.23
C ASN A 181 -10.61 0.63 11.43
N GLU A 182 -10.33 -0.66 11.23
CA GLU A 182 -9.87 -1.53 12.31
C GLU A 182 -8.38 -1.27 12.61
N VAL A 183 -8.08 -0.79 13.81
CA VAL A 183 -6.72 -0.58 14.31
C VAL A 183 -6.60 -1.12 15.73
N GLY A 184 -5.38 -1.48 16.15
CA GLY A 184 -5.14 -1.88 17.53
C GLY A 184 -3.94 -2.81 17.72
N ALA A 185 -3.88 -3.40 18.91
CA ALA A 185 -2.90 -4.40 19.30
C ALA A 185 -3.47 -5.82 19.18
N GLY A 186 -2.61 -6.82 18.97
CA GLY A 186 -3.02 -8.23 18.92
C GLY A 186 -3.74 -8.67 17.64
N ILE A 187 -3.77 -7.81 16.62
CA ILE A 187 -4.30 -8.11 15.28
C ILE A 187 -3.17 -8.56 14.33
N ASP A 188 -3.50 -9.00 13.11
CA ASP A 188 -2.51 -9.25 12.05
C ASP A 188 -2.17 -7.91 11.36
N PRO A 189 -1.00 -7.29 11.62
CA PRO A 189 -0.79 -5.88 11.30
C PRO A 189 -0.53 -5.64 9.81
N CYS A 190 -1.21 -4.63 9.26
CA CYS A 190 -0.82 -3.94 8.03
C CYS A 190 -0.97 -2.43 8.21
N MET A 191 -0.65 -1.66 7.18
CA MET A 191 -1.16 -0.29 7.04
C MET A 191 -1.81 -0.19 5.67
N ALA A 192 -3.09 0.15 5.66
CA ALA A 192 -3.82 0.45 4.43
C ALA A 192 -4.65 1.71 4.59
N GLU A 193 -4.72 2.47 3.49
CA GLU A 193 -5.60 3.61 3.25
C GLU A 193 -6.20 3.47 1.85
#